data_AF-A0A5D0WR99-F1
#
_entry.id   AF-A0A5D0WR99-F1
#
_cell.length_a   1.000
_cell.length_b   1.000
_cell.length_c   1.000
_cell.angle_alpha   90.00
_cell.angle_beta   90.00
_cell.angle_gamma   90.00
#
_symmetry.space_group_name_H-M   'P 1'
#
loop_
_entity.id
_entity.type
_entity.pdbx_description
1 polymer ?
#
loop_
_entity_poly.entity_id
_entity_poly.type
_entity_poly.pdbx_seq_one_letter_code
_entity_poly.pdbx_strand_id
1 'polypeptide(L)'
;MTGSALAAELALPAGLVLTLLGAAMLYRAAPNQALRPGKPAGRWIARGGWGATLLGLPVLLTWSGPATSVFIWLTALMLVWSLLPLAAAWRAGDRKACK
;
A
#
# COMPACT_ATOMS: atom_id res chain seq x y z
N MET A 1 19.41 -25.96 6.74
CA MET A 1 18.10 -25.72 7.41
C MET A 1 17.87 -24.28 7.84
N THR A 2 18.83 -23.35 7.66
CA THR A 2 18.70 -21.92 8.02
C THR A 2 18.01 -21.06 6.95
N GLY A 3 18.08 -21.45 5.67
CA GLY A 3 17.52 -20.66 4.56
C GLY A 3 15.99 -20.54 4.55
N SER A 4 15.27 -21.57 4.98
CA SER A 4 13.80 -21.54 5.07
C SER A 4 13.29 -20.65 6.20
N ALA A 5 14.03 -20.56 7.30
CA ALA A 5 13.69 -19.68 8.42
C ALA A 5 13.83 -18.20 8.04
N LEU A 6 14.92 -17.83 7.36
CA LEU A 6 15.12 -16.46 6.86
C LEU A 6 14.05 -16.05 5.84
N ALA A 7 13.63 -16.97 4.98
CA ALA A 7 12.55 -16.72 4.02
C ALA A 7 11.20 -16.47 4.73
N ALA A 8 10.92 -17.20 5.82
CA ALA A 8 9.72 -17.01 6.62
C ALA A 8 9.73 -15.66 7.38
N GLU A 9 10.86 -15.30 7.98
CA GLU A 9 11.06 -14.01 8.69
C GLU A 9 10.84 -12.81 7.76
N LEU A 10 11.31 -12.90 6.51
CA LEU A 10 11.20 -11.83 5.52
C LEU A 10 9.85 -11.76 4.80
N ALA A 11 9.04 -12.82 4.87
CA ALA A 11 7.77 -12.89 4.16
C ALA A 11 6.79 -11.82 4.65
N LEU A 12 6.69 -11.59 5.97
CA LEU A 12 5.83 -10.53 6.51
C LEU A 12 6.23 -9.13 6.01
N PRO A 13 7.46 -8.62 6.24
CA PRO A 13 7.84 -7.29 5.81
C PRO A 13 7.81 -7.16 4.28
N ALA A 14 8.21 -8.19 3.52
CA ALA A 14 8.15 -8.15 2.06
C ALA A 14 6.71 -8.06 1.54
N GLY A 15 5.82 -8.92 2.02
CA GLY A 15 4.40 -8.92 1.65
C GLY A 15 3.70 -7.61 2.04
N LEU A 16 4.02 -7.07 3.22
CA LEU A 16 3.52 -5.78 3.68
C LEU A 16 4.01 -4.63 2.78
N VAL A 17 5.30 -4.56 2.47
CA VAL A 17 5.88 -3.52 1.61
C VAL A 17 5.28 -3.58 0.20
N LEU A 18 5.19 -4.77 -0.39
CA LEU A 18 4.53 -4.98 -1.68
C LEU A 18 3.08 -4.46 -1.67
N THR A 19 2.34 -4.80 -0.62
CA THR A 19 0.95 -4.38 -0.45
C THR A 19 0.83 -2.86 -0.29
N LEU A 20 1.61 -2.25 0.60
CA LEU A 20 1.58 -0.81 0.86
C LEU A 20 1.99 0.00 -0.39
N LEU A 21 3.04 -0.44 -1.08
CA LEU A 21 3.57 0.25 -2.25
C LEU A 21 2.60 0.11 -3.43
N GLY A 22 2.04 -1.07 -3.65
CA GLY A 22 0.99 -1.29 -4.64
C GLY A 22 -0.27 -0.47 -4.36
N ALA A 23 -0.71 -0.43 -3.10
CA ALA A 23 -1.84 0.37 -2.65
C ALA A 23 -1.59 1.86 -2.86
N ALA A 24 -0.39 2.36 -2.55
CA ALA A 24 -0.03 3.76 -2.75
C ALA A 24 -0.01 4.11 -4.25
N MET A 25 0.43 3.21 -5.12
CA MET A 25 0.34 3.38 -6.57
C MET A 25 -1.12 3.42 -7.05
N LEU A 26 -1.99 2.56 -6.52
CA LEU A 26 -3.42 2.57 -6.83
C LEU A 26 -4.09 3.86 -6.35
N TYR A 27 -3.81 4.30 -5.12
CA TYR A 27 -4.29 5.59 -4.61
C TYR A 27 -3.82 6.74 -5.50
N ARG A 28 -2.56 6.69 -5.99
CA ARG A 28 -2.06 7.68 -6.94
C ARG A 28 -2.70 7.62 -8.33
N ALA A 29 -3.25 6.48 -8.72
CA ALA A 29 -4.02 6.37 -9.96
C ALA A 29 -5.50 6.73 -9.77
N ALA A 30 -5.98 6.80 -8.52
CA ALA A 30 -7.37 7.11 -8.23
C ALA A 30 -7.72 8.55 -8.66
N PRO A 31 -8.90 8.77 -9.28
CA PRO A 31 -9.31 10.07 -9.77
C PRO A 31 -9.59 11.08 -8.64
N ASN A 32 -9.97 10.58 -7.45
CA ASN A 32 -10.33 11.37 -6.27
C ASN A 32 -9.20 11.47 -5.22
N GLN A 33 -7.94 11.23 -5.61
CA GLN A 33 -6.81 11.32 -4.67
C GLN A 33 -6.59 12.76 -4.16
N ALA A 34 -6.27 12.90 -2.87
CA ALA A 34 -5.99 14.21 -2.27
C ALA A 34 -4.53 14.69 -2.44
N LEU A 35 -3.60 13.82 -2.84
CA LEU A 35 -2.15 14.12 -2.90
C LEU A 35 -1.77 15.12 -4.01
N ARG A 36 -2.37 14.97 -5.19
CA ARG A 36 -2.17 15.85 -6.35
C ARG A 36 -3.50 16.07 -7.07
N PRO A 37 -4.23 17.13 -6.72
CA PRO A 37 -5.43 17.52 -7.44
C PRO A 37 -5.10 17.80 -8.92
N GLY A 38 -5.86 17.23 -9.85
CA GLY A 38 -5.86 17.64 -11.26
C GLY A 38 -5.21 16.69 -12.28
N LYS A 39 -4.44 15.67 -11.88
CA LYS A 39 -3.98 14.65 -12.85
C LYS A 39 -3.72 13.28 -12.20
N PRO A 40 -4.60 12.27 -12.40
CA PRO A 40 -4.34 10.93 -11.92
C PRO A 40 -3.12 10.32 -12.60
N ALA A 41 -2.42 9.43 -11.89
CA ALA A 41 -1.32 8.68 -12.46
C ALA A 41 -1.80 7.82 -13.66
N GLY A 42 -0.91 7.58 -14.63
CA GLY A 42 -1.25 6.85 -15.86
C GLY A 42 -1.69 5.41 -15.59
N ARG A 43 -2.42 4.81 -16.55
CA ARG A 43 -2.97 3.44 -16.46
C ARG A 43 -1.93 2.36 -16.12
N TRP A 44 -0.66 2.58 -16.50
CA TRP A 44 0.45 1.69 -16.15
C TRP A 44 0.74 1.64 -14.64
N ILE A 45 0.61 2.76 -13.94
CA ILE A 45 0.79 2.83 -12.48
C ILE A 45 -0.33 2.09 -11.77
N ALA A 46 -1.57 2.17 -12.27
CA ALA A 46 -2.69 1.39 -11.75
C ALA A 46 -2.45 -0.12 -11.92
N ARG A 47 -2.00 -0.56 -13.10
CA ARG A 47 -1.68 -1.97 -13.37
C ARG A 47 -0.54 -2.48 -12.48
N GLY A 48 0.53 -1.69 -12.34
CA GLY A 48 1.64 -2.01 -11.44
C GLY A 48 1.19 -2.08 -9.98
N GLY A 49 0.31 -1.16 -9.57
CA GLY A 49 -0.28 -1.13 -8.23
C GLY A 49 -1.09 -2.37 -7.90
N TRP A 50 -1.98 -2.79 -8.81
CA TRP A 50 -2.72 -4.05 -8.70
C TRP A 50 -1.79 -5.26 -8.67
N GLY A 51 -0.79 -5.31 -9.55
CA GLY A 51 0.19 -6.39 -9.57
C GLY A 51 0.93 -6.51 -8.23
N ALA A 52 1.43 -5.40 -7.69
CA ALA A 52 2.16 -5.39 -6.42
C ALA A 52 1.27 -5.76 -5.22
N THR A 53 0.03 -5.26 -5.15
CA THR A 53 -0.91 -5.64 -4.07
C THR A 53 -1.33 -7.10 -4.15
N LEU A 54 -1.60 -7.61 -5.34
CA LEU A 54 -1.95 -9.02 -5.54
C LEU A 54 -0.76 -9.96 -5.31
N LEU A 55 0.47 -9.52 -5.55
CA LEU A 55 1.69 -10.29 -5.20
C LEU A 55 2.00 -10.24 -3.70
N GLY A 56 1.62 -9.18 -2.99
CA GLY A 56 1.81 -9.11 -1.53
C GLY A 56 1.00 -10.15 -0.76
N LEU A 57 -0.22 -10.48 -1.21
CA LEU A 57 -1.07 -11.47 -0.57
C LEU A 57 -0.50 -12.91 -0.52
N PRO A 58 -0.04 -13.52 -1.64
CA PRO A 58 0.56 -14.86 -1.59
C PRO A 58 1.84 -14.88 -0.76
N VAL A 59 2.61 -13.78 -0.73
CA VAL A 59 3.77 -13.67 0.17
C VAL A 59 3.33 -13.64 1.64
N LEU A 60 2.23 -12.98 1.99
CA LEU A 60 1.66 -13.04 3.35
C LEU A 60 1.09 -14.43 3.68
N LEU A 61 0.61 -15.18 2.69
CA LEU A 61 0.11 -16.56 2.88
C LEU A 61 1.22 -17.57 3.18
N THR A 62 2.49 -17.28 2.85
CA THR A 62 3.61 -18.15 3.25
C THR A 62 3.98 -17.98 4.73
N TRP A 63 3.58 -16.86 5.34
CA TRP A 63 3.91 -16.52 6.72
C TRP A 63 2.79 -16.87 7.71
N SER A 64 1.53 -16.61 7.36
CA SER A 64 0.38 -16.85 8.25
C SER A 64 -0.78 -17.58 7.57
N GLY A 65 -1.73 -18.04 8.39
CA GLY A 65 -2.97 -18.65 7.90
C GLY A 65 -3.82 -17.67 7.06
N PRO A 66 -4.73 -18.20 6.21
CA PRO A 66 -5.45 -17.41 5.21
C PRO A 66 -6.22 -16.21 5.77
N ALA A 67 -6.89 -16.39 6.91
CA ALA A 67 -7.65 -15.33 7.56
C ALA A 67 -6.77 -14.16 7.99
N THR A 68 -5.63 -14.46 8.64
CA THR A 68 -4.67 -13.45 9.10
C THR A 68 -4.05 -12.71 7.93
N SER A 69 -3.66 -13.41 6.87
CA SER A 69 -3.03 -12.79 5.70
C SER A 69 -3.99 -11.84 4.97
N VAL A 70 -5.25 -12.24 4.77
CA VAL A 70 -6.28 -11.38 4.19
C VAL A 70 -6.57 -10.18 5.07
N PHE A 71 -6.63 -10.38 6.40
CA PHE A 71 -6.81 -9.28 7.36
C PHE A 71 -5.68 -8.25 7.27
N ILE A 72 -4.42 -8.69 7.28
CA ILE A 72 -3.25 -7.80 7.15
C ILE A 72 -3.30 -7.06 5.81
N TRP A 73 -3.61 -7.78 4.73
CA TRP A 73 -3.70 -7.21 3.39
C TRP A 73 -4.77 -6.12 3.29
N LEU A 74 -6.00 -6.39 3.74
CA LEU A 74 -7.09 -5.41 3.78
C LEU A 74 -6.76 -4.23 4.71
N THR A 75 -6.14 -4.51 5.87
CA THR A 75 -5.72 -3.47 6.81
C THR A 75 -4.71 -2.53 6.15
N ALA A 76 -3.72 -3.05 5.44
CA ALA A 76 -2.74 -2.25 4.72
C ALA A 76 -3.39 -1.40 3.62
N LEU A 77 -4.35 -1.95 2.86
CA LEU A 77 -5.13 -1.20 1.88
C LEU A 77 -5.90 -0.05 2.53
N MET A 78 -6.64 -0.33 3.61
CA MET A 78 -7.39 0.67 4.36
C MET A 78 -6.49 1.75 4.96
N LEU A 79 -5.32 1.35 5.48
CA LEU A 79 -4.33 2.27 6.04
C LEU A 79 -3.89 3.28 4.98
N VAL A 80 -3.52 2.81 3.79
CA VAL A 80 -3.10 3.68 2.70
C VAL A 80 -4.23 4.61 2.29
N TRP A 81 -5.44 4.09 2.12
CA TRP A 81 -6.59 4.92 1.74
C TRP A 81 -7.01 5.93 2.81
N SER A 82 -6.68 5.72 4.09
CA SER A 82 -7.03 6.62 5.18
C SER A 82 -5.91 7.62 5.50
N LEU A 83 -4.66 7.16 5.57
CA LEU A 83 -3.50 7.97 5.94
C LEU A 83 -3.05 8.89 4.80
N LEU A 84 -3.08 8.44 3.54
CA LEU A 84 -2.65 9.29 2.42
C LEU A 84 -3.50 10.57 2.28
N PRO A 85 -4.84 10.53 2.33
CA PRO A 85 -5.63 11.76 2.29
C PRO A 85 -5.45 12.61 3.55
N LEU A 86 -5.34 12.00 4.73
CA LEU A 86 -5.08 12.73 5.98
C LEU A 86 -3.74 13.47 5.93
N ALA A 87 -2.67 12.80 5.50
CA ALA A 87 -1.35 13.40 5.33
C ALA A 87 -1.35 14.51 4.27
N ALA A 88 -2.13 14.35 3.19
CA ALA A 88 -2.29 15.40 2.18
C ALA A 88 -3.03 16.63 2.74
N ALA A 89 -4.09 16.41 3.53
CA ALA A 89 -4.85 17.46 4.19
C ALA A 89 -4.00 18.23 5.21
N TRP A 90 -3.22 17.52 6.03
CA TRP A 90 -2.31 18.15 6.98
C TRP A 90 -1.28 19.04 6.29
N ARG A 91 -0.60 18.53 5.25
CA ARG A 91 0.33 19.33 4.42
C ARG A 91 -0.33 20.52 3.74
N ALA A 92 -1.62 20.46 3.44
CA ALA A 92 -2.36 21.60 2.91
C ALA A 92 -2.67 22.64 4.00
N GLY A 93 -2.98 22.20 5.22
CA GLY A 93 -3.16 23.06 6.39
C GLY A 93 -1.88 23.82 6.76
N ASP A 94 -0.74 23.13 6.85
CA ASP A 94 0.55 23.76 7.18
C ASP A 94 0.95 24.84 6.16
N ARG A 95 0.68 24.60 4.87
CA ARG A 95 0.93 25.59 3.81
C ARG A 95 0.03 26.81 3.89
N LYS A 96 -1.16 26.69 4.49
CA LYS A 96 -2.05 27.83 4.73
C LYS A 96 -1.65 28.61 5.99
N ALA A 97 -1.05 27.96 6.99
CA ALA A 97 -0.59 28.62 8.21
C ALA A 97 0.70 29.45 8.02
N CYS A 98 1.50 29.16 6.98
CA CYS A 98 2.74 29.87 6.65
C CYS A 98 2.56 30.98 5.59
N LYS A 99 1.35 31.14 5.03
CA LYS A 99 0.98 32.22 4.11
C LYS A 99 0.23 33.31 4.86
#